data_AF-A0A2H6IU36-F1
#
_entry.id   AF-A0A2H6IU36-F1
#
_cell.length_a   1.000
_cell.length_b   1.000
_cell.length_c   1.000
_cell.angle_alpha   90.00
_cell.angle_beta   90.00
_cell.angle_gamma   90.00
#
_symmetry.space_group_name_H-M   'P 1'
#
loop_
_entity.id
_entity.type
_entity.pdbx_description
1 polymer ?
#
loop_
_entity_poly.entity_id
_entity_poly.type
_entity_poly.pdbx_seq_one_letter_code
_entity_poly.pdbx_strand_id
1 'polypeptide(L)'
;MFESEYLLYAYVTAIGFCAAGLCTSAWQLVTGLPLKFGLQAEHSLAAIFGVLARVMAGPVIVMRNAIRGAAIEGRAPLWLALSTFISTLWSFFIGVIMLELLYRL
;
A
#
# COMPACT_ATOMS: atom_id res chain seq x y z
N MET A 1 27.70 6.63 11.28
CA MET A 1 27.62 5.57 10.26
C MET A 1 26.19 5.02 10.13
N PHE A 2 25.47 4.74 11.23
CA PHE A 2 24.09 4.21 11.18
C PHE A 2 22.99 5.21 10.74
N GLU A 3 23.14 6.50 11.03
CA GLU A 3 22.12 7.53 10.71
C GLU A 3 21.72 7.56 9.23
N SER A 4 22.69 7.42 8.31
CA SER A 4 22.43 7.43 6.87
C SER A 4 21.64 6.21 6.38
N GLU A 5 21.81 5.05 7.04
CA GLU A 5 21.15 3.81 6.65
C GLU A 5 19.66 3.84 7.01
N TYR A 6 19.32 4.36 8.19
CA TYR A 6 17.93 4.53 8.60
C TYR A 6 17.19 5.53 7.70
N LEU A 7 17.85 6.63 7.31
CA LEU A 7 17.30 7.59 6.37
C LEU A 7 17.04 6.96 4.99
N LEU A 8 17.94 6.09 4.52
CA LEU A 8 17.74 5.35 3.29
C LEU A 8 16.52 4.42 3.40
N TYR A 9 16.40 3.64 4.47
CA TYR A 9 15.23 2.76 4.66
C TYR A 9 13.92 3.55 4.77
N ALA A 10 13.92 4.68 5.47
CA ALA A 10 12.76 5.56 5.56
C ALA A 10 12.40 6.13 4.18
N TYR A 11 13.39 6.55 3.38
CA TYR A 11 13.18 7.05 2.03
C TYR A 11 12.60 6.00 1.09
N VAL A 12 13.17 4.79 1.08
CA VAL A 12 12.67 3.66 0.28
C VAL A 12 11.23 3.34 0.66
N THR A 13 10.94 3.28 1.96
CA THR A 13 9.59 3.03 2.47
C THR A 13 8.61 4.13 2.05
N ALA A 14 9.02 5.38 2.14
CA ALA A 14 8.20 6.52 1.72
C ALA A 14 7.85 6.47 0.23
N ILE A 15 8.82 6.11 -0.63
CA ILE A 15 8.56 5.91 -2.07
C ILE A 15 7.47 4.85 -2.28
N GLY A 16 7.59 3.69 -1.63
CA GLY A 16 6.62 2.63 -1.81
C GLY A 16 5.23 3.01 -1.29
N PHE A 17 5.15 3.74 -0.18
CA PHE A 17 3.87 4.25 0.32
C PHE A 17 3.25 5.29 -0.63
N CYS A 18 4.05 6.19 -1.19
CA CYS A 18 3.61 7.13 -2.21
C CYS A 18 3.10 6.41 -3.47
N ALA A 19 3.83 5.40 -3.96
CA ALA A 19 3.41 4.59 -5.10
C ALA A 19 2.07 3.86 -4.85
N ALA A 20 1.90 3.28 -3.65
CA ALA A 20 0.65 2.67 -3.23
C ALA A 20 -0.51 3.68 -3.18
N GLY A 21 -0.25 4.89 -2.68
CA GLY A 21 -1.18 6.02 -2.67
C GLY A 21 -1.62 6.41 -4.08
N LEU A 22 -0.66 6.65 -4.97
CA LEU A 22 -0.91 6.99 -6.38
C LEU A 22 -1.73 5.91 -7.08
N CYS A 23 -1.39 4.63 -6.89
CA CYS A 23 -2.15 3.51 -7.46
C CYS A 23 -3.62 3.50 -6.98
N THR A 24 -3.83 3.69 -5.68
CA THR A 24 -5.17 3.72 -5.09
C THR A 24 -5.99 4.91 -5.60
N SER A 25 -5.37 6.08 -5.68
CA SER A 25 -6.00 7.31 -6.19
C SER A 25 -6.34 7.19 -7.68
N ALA A 26 -5.43 6.66 -8.50
CA ALA A 26 -5.68 6.41 -9.92
C ALA A 26 -6.83 5.41 -10.11
N TRP A 27 -6.86 4.33 -9.32
CA TRP A 27 -7.97 3.39 -9.35
C TRP A 27 -9.31 4.08 -9.04
N GLN A 28 -9.36 4.88 -7.97
CA GLN A 28 -10.58 5.58 -7.58
C GLN A 28 -11.01 6.63 -8.62
N LEU A 29 -10.05 7.29 -9.27
CA LEU A 29 -10.32 8.23 -10.36
C LEU A 29 -10.97 7.53 -11.56
N VAL A 30 -10.49 6.35 -11.94
CA VAL A 30 -10.99 5.61 -13.10
C VAL A 30 -12.31 4.89 -12.80
N THR A 31 -12.47 4.32 -11.61
CA THR A 31 -13.63 3.46 -11.27
C THR A 31 -14.72 4.16 -10.47
N GLY A 32 -14.45 5.35 -9.92
CA GLY A 32 -15.34 6.05 -8.99
C GLY A 32 -15.46 5.38 -7.60
N LEU A 33 -14.81 4.23 -7.39
CA LEU A 33 -14.93 3.42 -6.18
C LEU A 33 -13.58 3.25 -5.50
N PRO A 34 -13.52 3.34 -4.16
CA PRO A 34 -12.28 3.08 -3.44
C PRO A 34 -11.88 1.61 -3.59
N LEU A 35 -10.62 1.35 -3.93
CA LEU A 35 -10.09 -0.01 -4.01
C LEU A 35 -10.11 -0.67 -2.63
N LYS A 36 -10.56 -1.92 -2.55
CA LYS A 36 -10.69 -2.72 -1.32
C LYS A 36 -10.08 -4.11 -1.54
N PHE A 37 -9.79 -4.80 -0.44
CA PHE A 37 -9.53 -6.25 -0.50
C PHE A 37 -10.78 -6.98 -0.99
N GLY A 38 -10.57 -8.05 -1.74
CA GLY A 38 -11.61 -8.78 -2.46
C GLY A 38 -11.55 -8.50 -3.96
N LEU A 39 -11.67 -9.56 -4.75
CA LEU A 39 -11.62 -9.52 -6.21
C LEU A 39 -12.98 -9.96 -6.74
N GLN A 40 -13.59 -9.10 -7.55
CA GLN A 40 -14.76 -9.45 -8.34
C GLN A 40 -14.38 -9.15 -9.79
N ALA A 41 -14.13 -10.21 -10.55
CA ALA A 41 -13.74 -10.12 -11.94
C ALA A 41 -14.38 -11.27 -12.71
N GLU A 42 -15.11 -10.94 -13.77
CA GLU A 42 -15.77 -11.93 -14.64
C GLU A 42 -14.81 -12.45 -15.73
N HIS A 43 -13.71 -11.74 -15.98
CA HIS A 43 -12.72 -12.05 -17.02
C HIS A 43 -11.30 -12.19 -16.45
N SER A 44 -10.53 -13.14 -17.00
CA SER A 44 -9.20 -13.51 -16.50
C SER A 44 -8.19 -12.36 -16.54
N LEU A 45 -8.19 -11.54 -17.60
CA LEU A 45 -7.29 -10.38 -17.69
C LEU A 45 -7.62 -9.31 -16.65
N ALA A 46 -8.90 -9.01 -16.45
CA ALA A 46 -9.35 -8.07 -15.43
C ALA A 46 -8.99 -8.57 -14.01
N ALA A 47 -9.04 -9.89 -13.78
CA ALA A 47 -8.60 -10.50 -12.53
C ALA A 47 -7.11 -10.26 -12.27
N ILE A 48 -6.25 -10.46 -13.28
CA ILE A 48 -4.79 -10.26 -13.14
C ILE A 48 -4.47 -8.80 -12.78
N PHE A 49 -4.95 -7.84 -13.57
CA PHE A 49 -4.72 -6.42 -13.27
C PHE A 49 -5.36 -6.00 -11.93
N GLY A 50 -6.52 -6.56 -11.60
CA GLY A 50 -7.18 -6.34 -10.32
C GLY A 50 -6.33 -6.81 -9.14
N VAL A 51 -5.65 -7.95 -9.26
CA VAL A 51 -4.72 -8.45 -8.23
C VAL A 51 -3.50 -7.54 -8.14
N LEU A 52 -2.87 -7.21 -9.27
CA LEU A 52 -1.68 -6.34 -9.29
C LEU A 52 -1.94 -4.98 -8.63
N ALA A 53 -3.07 -4.34 -8.97
CA ALA A 53 -3.48 -3.08 -8.36
C ALA A 53 -3.65 -3.21 -6.84
N ARG A 54 -4.21 -4.32 -6.35
CA ARG A 54 -4.40 -4.58 -4.91
C ARG A 54 -3.08 -4.86 -4.19
N VAL A 55 -2.15 -5.56 -4.84
CA VAL A 55 -0.81 -5.79 -4.28
C VAL A 55 -0.07 -4.46 -4.10
N MET A 56 -0.18 -3.56 -5.07
CA MET A 56 0.40 -2.21 -4.98
C MET A 56 -0.32 -1.34 -3.95
N ALA A 57 -1.65 -1.36 -3.91
CA ALA A 57 -2.45 -0.54 -3.01
C ALA A 57 -2.51 -1.06 -1.55
N GLY A 58 -1.97 -2.26 -1.29
CA GLY A 58 -2.04 -2.96 -0.01
C GLY A 58 -1.83 -2.08 1.23
N PRO A 59 -0.72 -1.33 1.34
CA PRO A 59 -0.43 -0.48 2.49
C PRO A 59 -1.54 0.54 2.78
N VAL A 60 -2.11 1.15 1.73
CA VAL A 60 -3.14 2.17 1.86
C VAL A 60 -4.48 1.54 2.26
N ILE A 61 -4.82 0.37 1.71
CA ILE A 61 -6.04 -0.36 2.06
C ILE A 61 -6.00 -0.80 3.53
N VAL A 62 -4.87 -1.37 3.98
CA VAL A 62 -4.67 -1.79 5.38
C VAL A 62 -4.80 -0.60 6.31
N MET A 63 -4.06 0.49 6.06
CA MET A 63 -4.07 1.67 6.92
C MET A 63 -5.47 2.30 6.99
N ARG A 64 -6.17 2.43 5.86
CA ARG A 64 -7.53 2.97 5.82
C ARG A 64 -8.50 2.12 6.65
N ASN A 65 -8.40 0.79 6.55
CA ASN A 65 -9.25 -0.11 7.32
C ASN A 65 -8.92 -0.05 8.81
N ALA A 66 -7.63 0.08 9.18
CA ALA A 66 -7.18 0.17 10.56
C ALA A 66 -7.63 1.48 11.23
N ILE A 67 -7.43 2.61 10.57
CA ILE A 67 -7.90 3.93 11.05
C ILE A 67 -9.42 3.92 11.20
N ARG A 68 -10.14 3.40 10.20
CA ARG A 68 -11.60 3.30 10.27
C ARG A 68 -12.06 2.39 11.42
N GLY A 69 -11.40 1.26 11.63
CA GLY A 69 -11.70 0.34 12.72
C GLY A 69 -11.41 0.96 14.10
N ALA A 70 -10.34 1.74 14.23
CA ALA A 70 -10.05 2.47 15.46
C ALA A 70 -11.07 3.59 15.72
N ALA A 71 -11.40 4.39 14.69
CA ALA A 71 -12.25 5.56 14.82
C ALA A 71 -13.75 5.25 14.94
N ILE A 72 -14.25 4.27 14.20
CA ILE A 72 -15.69 3.98 14.09
C ILE A 72 -16.10 2.77 14.95
N GLU A 73 -15.24 1.76 15.03
CA GLU A 73 -15.56 0.51 15.73
C GLU A 73 -14.93 0.43 17.13
N GLY A 74 -14.17 1.46 17.54
CA GLY A 74 -13.52 1.51 18.86
C GLY A 74 -12.50 0.40 19.09
N ARG A 75 -11.89 -0.15 18.02
CA ARG A 75 -10.92 -1.24 18.13
C ARG A 75 -9.68 -0.79 18.90
N ALA A 76 -9.10 -1.72 19.66
CA ALA A 76 -7.93 -1.45 20.50
C ALA A 76 -6.75 -0.85 19.69
N PRO A 77 -5.97 0.10 20.25
CA PRO A 77 -4.86 0.76 19.58
C PRO A 77 -3.80 -0.20 19.00
N LEU A 78 -3.67 -1.38 19.58
CA LEU A 78 -2.78 -2.44 19.09
C LEU A 78 -3.07 -2.82 17.64
N TRP A 79 -4.34 -2.81 17.21
CA TRP A 79 -4.70 -3.12 15.82
C TRP A 79 -4.17 -2.07 14.84
N LEU A 80 -4.19 -0.81 15.24
CA LEU A 80 -3.60 0.27 14.44
C LEU A 80 -2.09 0.12 14.36
N ALA A 81 -1.42 -0.15 15.50
CA ALA A 81 0.03 -0.36 15.53
C ALA A 81 0.48 -1.54 14.65
N LEU A 82 -0.20 -2.69 14.73
CA LEU A 82 0.09 -3.85 13.88
C LEU A 82 -0.15 -3.54 12.39
N SER A 83 -1.23 -2.84 12.08
CA SER A 83 -1.55 -2.43 10.71
C SER A 83 -0.52 -1.45 10.15
N THR A 84 -0.04 -0.52 10.97
CA THR A 84 1.08 0.38 10.63
C THR A 84 2.33 -0.41 10.34
N PHE A 85 2.72 -1.34 11.21
CA PHE A 85 3.90 -2.18 11.01
C PHE A 85 3.85 -2.96 9.70
N ILE A 86 2.72 -3.64 9.43
CA ILE A 86 2.52 -4.39 8.18
C ILE A 86 2.55 -3.46 6.96
N SER A 87 1.89 -2.30 7.04
CA SER A 87 1.86 -1.33 5.94
C SER A 87 3.24 -0.75 5.65
N THR A 88 4.04 -0.48 6.68
CA THR A 88 5.43 -0.02 6.55
C THR A 88 6.29 -1.08 5.86
N LEU A 89 6.25 -2.33 6.33
CA LEU A 89 7.04 -3.42 5.74
C LEU A 89 6.67 -3.67 4.27
N TRP A 90 5.36 -3.67 3.98
CA TRP A 90 4.89 -3.81 2.61
C TRP A 90 5.31 -2.61 1.73
N SER A 91 5.21 -1.39 2.25
CA SER A 91 5.68 -0.18 1.54
C SER A 91 7.17 -0.23 1.27
N PHE A 92 7.99 -0.73 2.20
CA PHE A 92 9.42 -0.92 1.98
C PHE A 92 9.68 -1.82 0.75
N PHE A 93 9.03 -2.98 0.65
CA PHE A 93 9.19 -3.87 -0.50
C PHE A 93 8.74 -3.23 -1.81
N ILE A 94 7.61 -2.51 -1.81
CA ILE A 94 7.16 -1.76 -2.99
C ILE A 94 8.23 -0.73 -3.38
N GLY A 95 8.78 -0.01 -2.41
CA GLY A 95 9.83 1.00 -2.62
C GLY A 95 11.09 0.42 -3.26
N VAL A 96 11.56 -0.73 -2.78
CA VAL A 96 12.69 -1.46 -3.38
C VAL A 96 12.39 -1.79 -4.84
N ILE A 97 11.22 -2.36 -5.14
CA ILE A 97 10.83 -2.72 -6.50
C ILE A 97 10.76 -1.48 -7.41
N MET A 98 10.18 -0.37 -6.93
CA MET A 98 10.06 0.87 -7.69
C MET A 98 11.42 1.48 -8.01
N LEU A 99 12.32 1.53 -7.03
CA LEU A 99 13.67 2.04 -7.23
C LEU A 99 14.46 1.14 -8.19
N GLU A 100 14.40 -0.17 -8.01
CA GLU A 100 15.07 -1.12 -8.90
C GLU A 100 14.57 -0.99 -10.34
N LEU A 101 13.26 -0.84 -10.52
CA LEU A 101 12.66 -0.59 -11.83
C LEU A 101 13.15 0.74 -12.42
N LEU A 102 13.18 1.81 -11.63
CA LEU A 102 13.59 3.14 -12.09
C LEU A 102 15.08 3.21 -12.45
N TYR A 103 15.95 2.52 -11.71
CA TYR A 103 17.39 2.50 -11.99
C TYR A 103 17.78 1.58 -13.16
N ARG A 104 16.92 0.62 -13.52
CA ARG A 104 17.15 -0.30 -14.66
C ARG A 104 16.49 0.17 -15.96
N LEU A 105 15.59 1.14 -15.89
CA LEU A 105 14.99 1.82 -17.05
C LEU A 105 15.93 2.92 -17.57
#